data_AF-A0A067F8Y4-F1
#
_entry.id   AF-A0A067F8Y4-F1
#
_cell.length_a   1.000
_cell.length_b   1.000
_cell.length_c   1.000
_cell.angle_alpha   90.00
_cell.angle_beta   90.00
_cell.angle_gamma   90.00
#
_symmetry.space_group_name_H-M   'P 1'
#
loop_
_entity.id
_entity.type
_entity.pdbx_description
1 polymer ?
#
loop_
_entity_poly.entity_id
_entity_poly.type
_entity_poly.pdbx_seq_one_letter_code
_entity_poly.pdbx_strand_id
1 'polypeptide(L)'
;ILNWGEDRRFDEMRSNLGKLAIFWIFQAVWVWTVSLPVTVVNASDRDPSVQAVDVIGWIMWSVGVSIEAIADQQKLSFKNSPENRGKWCNVGFWKYSRHPNYFGE
;
A
#
# COMPACT_ATOMS: atom_id res chain seq x y z
N ILE A 1 -5.03 -8.19 13.78
CA ILE A 1 -6.20 -8.60 14.61
C ILE A 1 -5.89 -8.43 16.10
N LEU A 2 -4.86 -9.08 16.66
CA LEU A 2 -4.55 -8.99 18.11
C LEU A 2 -4.23 -7.58 18.65
N ASN A 3 -3.66 -6.67 17.83
CA ASN A 3 -3.35 -5.28 18.27
C ASN A 3 -4.22 -4.19 17.64
N TRP A 4 -4.98 -4.49 16.58
CA TRP A 4 -5.66 -3.48 15.74
C TRP A 4 -7.19 -3.56 15.76
N GLY A 5 -7.75 -4.45 16.59
CA GLY A 5 -9.19 -4.65 16.71
C GLY A 5 -9.81 -5.40 15.52
N GLU A 6 -11.12 -5.56 15.58
CA GLU A 6 -11.95 -6.11 14.50
C GLU A 6 -12.36 -5.00 13.52
N ASP A 7 -12.25 -5.30 12.23
CA ASP A 7 -12.69 -4.38 11.17
C ASP A 7 -14.20 -4.50 10.98
N ARG A 8 -14.94 -3.63 11.67
CA ARG A 8 -16.41 -3.58 11.69
C ARG A 8 -17.06 -3.38 10.32
N ARG A 9 -16.30 -2.96 9.30
CA ARG A 9 -16.83 -2.79 7.93
C ARG A 9 -17.26 -4.12 7.30
N PHE A 10 -16.68 -5.23 7.74
CA PHE A 10 -16.96 -6.55 7.18
C PHE A 10 -18.02 -7.35 7.94
N ASP A 11 -18.48 -6.87 9.10
CA ASP A 11 -19.42 -7.61 9.95
C ASP A 11 -20.75 -7.89 9.22
N GLU A 12 -21.29 -6.88 8.52
CA GLU A 12 -22.52 -7.02 7.74
C GLU A 12 -22.37 -7.95 6.53
N MET A 13 -21.16 -8.04 5.97
CA MET A 13 -20.89 -8.87 4.80
C MET A 13 -20.64 -10.34 5.17
N ARG A 14 -20.02 -10.61 6.32
CA ARG A 14 -19.76 -11.97 6.81
C ARG A 14 -21.04 -12.75 7.10
N SER A 15 -22.10 -12.06 7.51
CA SER A 15 -23.41 -12.68 7.75
C SER A 15 -24.14 -13.11 6.47
N ASN A 16 -23.68 -12.67 5.28
CA ASN A 16 -24.31 -12.96 4.00
C ASN A 16 -23.28 -13.46 2.97
N LEU A 17 -23.29 -14.76 2.72
CA LEU A 17 -22.37 -15.41 1.77
C LEU A 17 -22.42 -14.81 0.36
N GLY A 18 -23.59 -14.36 -0.11
CA GLY A 18 -23.73 -13.71 -1.42
C GLY A 18 -23.02 -12.36 -1.49
N LYS A 19 -23.20 -11.50 -0.48
CA LYS A 19 -22.48 -10.20 -0.41
C LYS A 19 -20.97 -10.40 -0.29
N LEU A 20 -20.55 -11.39 0.50
CA LEU A 20 -19.14 -11.74 0.64
C LEU A 20 -18.54 -12.22 -0.70
N ALA A 21 -19.26 -13.08 -1.43
CA ALA A 21 -18.82 -13.56 -2.74
C ALA A 21 -18.69 -12.43 -3.77
N ILE A 22 -19.68 -11.53 -3.84
CA ILE A 22 -19.64 -10.37 -4.74
C ILE A 22 -18.40 -9.51 -4.45
N PHE A 23 -18.15 -9.18 -3.18
CA PHE A 23 -16.98 -8.40 -2.79
C PHE A 23 -15.67 -9.06 -3.23
N TRP A 24 -15.51 -10.35 -2.97
CA TRP A 24 -14.28 -11.06 -3.36
C TRP A 24 -14.11 -11.19 -4.86
N ILE A 25 -15.19 -11.35 -5.63
CA ILE A 25 -15.14 -11.34 -7.09
C ILE A 25 -14.68 -9.97 -7.60
N PHE A 26 -15.23 -8.87 -7.06
CA PHE A 26 -14.78 -7.53 -7.41
C PHE A 26 -13.30 -7.31 -7.06
N GLN A 27 -12.85 -7.77 -5.89
CA GLN A 27 -11.43 -7.71 -5.52
C GLN A 27 -10.56 -8.54 -6.47
N ALA A 28 -11.00 -9.74 -6.84
CA ALA A 28 -10.27 -10.60 -7.77
C ALA A 28 -10.14 -9.96 -9.16
N VAL A 29 -11.23 -9.40 -9.70
CA VAL A 29 -11.23 -8.68 -10.98
C VAL A 29 -10.33 -7.45 -10.92
N TRP A 30 -10.37 -6.70 -9.80
CA TRP A 30 -9.50 -5.54 -9.60
C TRP A 30 -8.02 -5.93 -9.61
N VAL A 31 -7.62 -6.90 -8.79
CA VAL A 31 -6.24 -7.41 -8.73
C VAL A 31 -5.78 -7.94 -10.09
N TRP A 32 -6.64 -8.71 -10.77
CA TRP A 32 -6.35 -9.21 -12.12
C TRP A 32 -6.12 -8.06 -13.10
N THR A 33 -6.98 -7.03 -13.08
CA THR A 33 -6.88 -5.87 -13.98
C THR A 33 -5.58 -5.10 -13.75
N VAL A 34 -5.21 -4.78 -12.51
CA VAL A 34 -3.97 -4.03 -12.22
C VAL A 34 -2.70 -4.85 -12.50
N SER A 35 -2.82 -6.18 -12.51
CA SER A 35 -1.72 -7.10 -12.86
C SER A 35 -1.51 -7.29 -14.37
N LEU A 36 -2.42 -6.80 -15.21
CA LEU A 36 -2.36 -7.01 -16.67
C LEU A 36 -1.05 -6.51 -17.30
N PRO A 37 -0.48 -5.34 -16.96
CA PRO A 37 0.76 -4.88 -17.57
C PRO A 37 1.92 -5.87 -17.35
N VAL A 38 2.06 -6.36 -16.11
CA VAL A 38 3.07 -7.36 -15.76
C VAL A 38 2.80 -8.67 -16.47
N THR A 39 1.54 -9.11 -16.55
CA THR A 39 1.15 -10.35 -17.23
C THR A 39 1.48 -10.30 -18.72
N VAL A 40 1.14 -9.19 -19.39
CA VAL A 40 1.39 -9.00 -20.84
C VAL A 40 2.88 -8.94 -21.14
N VAL A 41 3.65 -8.23 -20.31
CA VAL A 41 5.12 -8.15 -20.48
C VAL A 41 5.76 -9.53 -20.31
N ASN A 42 5.38 -10.30 -19.29
CA ASN A 42 5.96 -11.63 -19.03
C ASN A 42 5.46 -12.72 -20.00
N ALA A 43 4.36 -12.50 -20.71
CA ALA A 43 3.88 -13.41 -21.76
C ALA A 43 4.62 -13.23 -23.10
N SER A 44 5.51 -12.26 -23.20
CA SER A 44 6.27 -11.97 -24.43
C SER A 44 7.57 -12.78 -24.48
N ASP A 45 7.86 -13.41 -25.62
CA ASP A 45 9.17 -14.04 -25.89
C ASP A 45 10.29 -13.02 -26.20
N ARG A 46 10.02 -11.72 -26.03
CA ARG A 46 10.99 -10.65 -26.31
C ARG A 46 11.90 -10.48 -25.10
N ASP A 47 13.21 -10.52 -25.34
CA ASP A 47 14.25 -10.30 -24.33
C ASP A 47 15.04 -9.02 -24.65
N PRO A 48 14.44 -7.83 -24.46
CA PRO A 48 15.15 -6.57 -24.66
C PRO A 48 16.19 -6.37 -23.55
N SER A 49 17.35 -5.83 -23.91
CA SER A 49 18.33 -5.37 -22.92
C SER A 49 17.74 -4.24 -22.07
N VAL A 50 18.10 -4.20 -20.78
CA VAL A 50 17.75 -3.11 -19.85
C VAL A 50 18.11 -1.75 -20.45
N GLN A 51 17.13 -0.86 -20.48
CA GLN A 51 17.27 0.50 -20.97
C GLN A 51 17.38 1.50 -19.82
N ALA A 52 17.86 2.70 -20.12
CA ALA A 52 17.98 3.76 -19.11
C ALA A 52 16.61 4.11 -18.47
N VAL A 53 15.51 4.00 -19.21
CA VAL A 53 14.15 4.23 -18.70
C VAL A 53 13.77 3.22 -17.60
N ASP A 54 14.20 1.96 -17.72
CA ASP A 54 13.93 0.92 -16.73
C ASP A 54 14.65 1.25 -15.41
N VAL A 55 15.91 1.66 -15.51
CA VAL A 55 16.72 2.07 -14.35
C VAL A 55 16.12 3.30 -13.67
N ILE A 56 15.68 4.30 -14.44
CA ILE A 56 15.01 5.48 -13.89
C ILE A 56 13.71 5.08 -13.19
N GLY A 57 12.91 4.21 -13.82
CA GLY A 57 11.68 3.68 -13.23
C GLY A 57 11.93 2.96 -11.90
N TRP A 58 12.95 2.10 -11.84
CA TRP A 58 13.34 1.41 -10.60
C TRP A 58 13.82 2.37 -9.51
N ILE A 59 14.59 3.41 -9.87
CA ILE A 59 15.02 4.43 -8.91
C ILE A 59 13.81 5.18 -8.35
N MET A 60 12.92 5.66 -9.22
CA MET A 60 11.71 6.38 -8.81
C MET A 60 10.84 5.51 -7.90
N TRP A 61 10.59 4.26 -8.29
CA TRP A 61 9.84 3.30 -7.49
C TRP A 61 10.51 3.04 -6.13
N SER A 62 11.84 2.81 -6.12
CA SER A 62 12.59 2.53 -4.90
C SER A 62 12.57 3.71 -3.92
N VAL A 63 12.64 4.95 -4.43
CA VAL A 63 12.54 6.15 -3.61
C VAL A 63 11.13 6.31 -3.05
N GLY A 64 10.10 6.12 -3.88
CA GLY A 64 8.70 6.19 -3.45
C GLY A 64 8.40 5.20 -2.33
N VAL A 65 8.64 3.91 -2.56
CA VAL A 65 8.38 2.85 -1.57
C VAL A 65 9.19 3.04 -0.28
N SER A 66 10.42 3.56 -0.38
CA SER A 66 11.23 3.87 0.81
C SER A 66 10.63 4.99 1.64
N ILE A 67 10.16 6.08 1.00
CA ILE A 67 9.52 7.20 1.70
C ILE A 67 8.23 6.74 2.37
N GLU A 68 7.40 5.99 1.66
CA GLU A 68 6.16 5.40 2.19
C GLU A 68 6.46 4.54 3.43
N ALA A 69 7.34 3.55 3.30
CA ALA A 69 7.69 2.62 4.37
C ALA A 69 8.26 3.34 5.60
N ILE A 70 9.15 4.32 5.39
CA ILE A 70 9.73 5.11 6.48
C ILE A 70 8.66 5.98 7.15
N ALA A 71 7.79 6.64 6.38
CA ALA A 71 6.72 7.47 6.91
C ALA A 71 5.72 6.64 7.75
N ASP A 72 5.34 5.47 7.28
CA ASP A 72 4.43 4.58 8.00
C ASP A 72 5.08 4.01 9.26
N GLN A 73 6.35 3.61 9.19
CA GLN A 73 7.10 3.17 10.38
C GLN A 73 7.23 4.28 11.42
N GLN A 74 7.50 5.53 11.00
CA GLN A 74 7.55 6.68 11.89
C GLN A 74 6.21 6.89 12.60
N LYS A 75 5.10 6.82 11.87
CA LYS A 75 3.75 6.98 12.43
C LYS A 75 3.38 5.83 13.36
N LEU A 76 3.75 4.60 13.01
CA LEU A 76 3.52 3.41 13.82
C LEU A 76 4.27 3.51 15.15
N SER A 77 5.58 3.79 15.10
CA SER A 77 6.42 3.98 16.29
C SER A 77 5.91 5.15 17.15
N PHE A 78 5.50 6.26 16.54
CA PHE A 78 4.93 7.40 17.26
C PHE A 78 3.66 7.02 18.02
N LYS A 79 2.71 6.33 17.36
CA LYS A 79 1.43 5.91 17.96
C LYS A 79 1.59 4.85 19.06
N ASN A 80 2.61 4.01 18.97
CA ASN A 80 2.87 2.96 19.95
C ASN A 80 3.45 3.50 21.28
N SER A 81 3.99 4.72 21.30
CA SER A 81 4.46 5.34 22.54
C SER A 81 3.29 5.87 23.39
N PRO A 82 3.16 5.45 24.66
CA PRO A 82 2.12 5.95 25.57
C PRO A 82 2.13 7.47 25.73
N GLU A 83 3.31 8.08 25.68
CA GLU A 83 3.54 9.53 25.84
C GLU A 83 2.97 10.36 24.69
N ASN A 84 2.73 9.72 23.55
CA ASN A 84 2.25 10.34 22.32
C ASN A 84 0.75 10.15 22.09
N ARG A 85 0.03 9.51 23.03
CA ARG A 85 -1.42 9.33 22.93
C ARG A 85 -2.13 10.68 22.82
N GLY A 86 -2.96 10.82 21.79
CA GLY A 86 -3.73 12.03 21.51
C GLY A 86 -2.92 13.18 20.88
N LYS A 87 -1.61 13.03 20.66
CA LYS A 87 -0.76 14.05 20.02
C LYS A 87 -0.70 13.86 18.51
N TRP A 88 -0.45 14.95 17.79
CA TRP A 88 -0.18 14.91 16.36
C TRP A 88 1.24 14.38 16.10
N CYS A 89 1.37 13.47 15.13
CA CYS A 89 2.68 12.97 14.72
C CYS A 89 3.46 14.08 14.02
N ASN A 90 4.56 14.50 14.62
CA ASN A 90 5.45 15.53 14.09
C ASN A 90 6.90 15.03 14.01
N VAL A 91 7.10 13.75 13.67
CA VAL A 91 8.43 13.12 13.59
C VAL A 91 8.79 12.82 12.14
N GLY A 92 10.07 13.04 11.78
CA GLY A 92 10.58 12.72 10.45
C GLY A 92 9.82 13.43 9.32
N PHE A 93 9.30 12.66 8.37
CA PHE A 93 8.57 13.21 7.21
C PHE A 93 7.26 13.89 7.60
N TRP A 94 6.66 13.50 8.73
CA TRP A 94 5.42 14.10 9.24
C TRP A 94 5.58 15.56 9.73
N LYS A 95 6.82 16.06 9.81
CA LYS A 95 7.09 17.49 10.05
C LYS A 95 6.85 18.35 8.81
N TYR A 96 7.02 17.78 7.62
CA TYR A 96 7.03 18.51 6.36
C TYR A 96 5.72 18.39 5.58
N SER A 97 5.03 17.26 5.72
CA SER A 97 3.75 17.00 5.07
C SER A 97 2.75 16.38 6.04
N ARG A 98 1.46 16.63 5.80
CA ARG A 98 0.35 15.98 6.53
C ARG A 98 0.16 14.52 6.11
N HIS A 99 0.59 14.15 4.90
CA HIS A 99 0.48 12.81 4.34
C HIS A 99 1.77 12.47 3.58
N PRO A 100 2.91 12.34 4.28
CA PRO A 100 4.19 12.03 3.62
C PRO A 100 4.20 10.64 2.99
N ASN A 101 3.40 9.70 3.50
CA ASN A 101 3.28 8.36 2.94
C ASN A 101 2.64 8.37 1.54
N TYR A 102 1.71 9.29 1.25
CA TYR A 102 1.06 9.41 -0.06
C TYR A 102 1.99 9.96 -1.16
N PHE A 103 3.20 10.39 -0.81
CA PHE A 103 4.19 10.75 -1.82
C PHE A 103 4.81 9.51 -2.47
N GLY A 104 4.86 8.38 -1.75
CA GLY A 104 5.44 7.14 -2.22
C GLY A 104 4.47 6.18 -2.90
N GLU A 105 3.18 6.24 -2.53
CA GLU A 105 2.06 5.56 -3.20
C GLU A 105 1.87 6.04 -4.65
#